data_AF-A0A355S7P7-F1
#
_entry.id   AF-A0A355S7P7-F1
#
_cell.length_a   1.000
_cell.length_b   1.000
_cell.length_c   1.000
_cell.angle_alpha   90.00
_cell.angle_beta   90.00
_cell.angle_gamma   90.00
#
_symmetry.space_group_name_H-M   'P 1'
#
loop_
_entity.id
_entity.type
_entity.pdbx_description
1 polymer ?
#
loop_
_entity_poly.entity_id
_entity_poly.type
_entity_poly.pdbx_seq_one_letter_code
_entity_poly.pdbx_strand_id
1 'polypeptide(L)'
;MGFALRVIMKRPKPVLPFLLCGNLLLSAFCGLAGEFHATLTDTSTNTWVEDFSVDGGAGKDGDVAWSVRKYTLRGGKQAGVDVVEVNNGKLRFTVVPTRGMNVHELHCGDIRLGW
;
A
#
# COMPACT_ATOMS: atom_id res chain seq x y z
N MET A 1 1.75 20.84 -8.20
CA MET A 1 0.48 20.07 -8.18
C MET A 1 0.85 18.64 -7.82
N GLY A 2 0.82 18.30 -6.53
CA GLY A 2 1.12 16.93 -6.07
C GLY A 2 -0.08 16.03 -6.35
N PHE A 3 0.13 14.95 -7.11
CA PHE A 3 -0.87 13.91 -7.30
C PHE A 3 -0.62 12.79 -6.28
N ALA A 4 -1.55 12.61 -5.35
CA ALA A 4 -1.55 11.50 -4.41
C ALA A 4 -2.40 10.35 -4.97
N LEU A 5 -1.80 9.18 -5.19
CA LEU A 5 -2.54 7.97 -5.51
C LEU A 5 -3.21 7.48 -4.21
N ARG A 6 -4.51 7.74 -4.03
CA ARG A 6 -5.28 7.25 -2.88
C ARG A 6 -5.61 5.77 -3.06
N VAL A 7 -4.72 4.91 -2.57
CA VAL A 7 -4.98 3.45 -2.52
C VAL A 7 -5.74 3.14 -1.23
N ILE A 8 -7.05 2.90 -1.34
CA ILE A 8 -7.89 2.51 -0.20
C ILE A 8 -7.76 1.01 0.02
N MET A 9 -6.98 0.61 1.02
CA MET A 9 -6.85 -0.80 1.44
C MET A 9 -7.59 -0.99 2.77
N LYS A 10 -8.62 -1.85 2.76
CA LYS A 10 -9.43 -2.16 3.94
C LYS A 10 -8.67 -3.18 4.79
N ARG A 11 -8.36 -2.86 6.06
CA ARG A 11 -7.75 -3.81 7.00
C ARG A 11 -8.78 -4.85 7.52
N PRO A 12 -8.32 -6.04 7.97
CA PRO A 12 -9.11 -7.02 8.72
C PRO A 12 -9.96 -6.41 9.82
N LYS A 13 -11.17 -6.95 10.02
CA LYS A 13 -11.94 -6.74 11.25
C LYS A 13 -11.37 -7.65 12.34
N PRO A 14 -11.12 -7.16 13.58
CA PRO A 14 -10.73 -8.04 14.66
C PRO A 14 -11.92 -8.92 15.06
N VAL A 15 -11.79 -10.25 14.92
CA VAL A 15 -12.79 -11.21 15.41
C VAL A 15 -12.49 -11.52 16.88
N LEU A 16 -13.46 -11.17 17.74
CA LEU A 16 -13.42 -11.35 19.18
C LEU A 16 -13.61 -12.85 19.52
N PRO A 17 -12.73 -13.51 20.31
CA PRO A 17 -13.06 -14.81 20.86
C PRO A 17 -14.07 -14.60 21.99
N PHE A 18 -15.26 -15.13 21.79
CA PHE A 18 -16.29 -15.27 22.81
C PHE A 18 -15.76 -16.23 23.88
N LEU A 19 -15.52 -15.78 25.11
CA LEU A 19 -15.46 -16.62 26.31
C LEU A 19 -15.68 -15.77 27.56
N LEU A 20 -16.42 -16.36 28.49
CA LEU A 20 -17.23 -15.74 29.53
C LEU A 20 -16.44 -15.17 30.73
N CYS A 21 -17.12 -14.21 31.37
CA CYS A 21 -17.11 -13.87 32.80
C CYS A 21 -15.88 -13.18 33.41
N GLY A 22 -16.16 -11.97 33.93
CA GLY A 22 -15.54 -11.48 35.16
C GLY A 22 -14.65 -10.25 34.99
N ASN A 23 -15.11 -9.14 35.56
CA ASN A 23 -14.41 -7.87 35.78
C ASN A 23 -14.38 -6.86 34.62
N LEU A 24 -15.31 -5.92 34.78
CA LEU A 24 -15.43 -4.66 34.09
C LEU A 24 -14.26 -3.75 34.50
N LEU A 25 -13.15 -3.74 33.76
CA LEU A 25 -12.23 -2.60 33.64
C LEU A 25 -11.23 -2.86 32.48
N LEU A 26 -11.18 -1.89 31.56
CA LEU A 26 -10.13 -1.65 30.57
C LEU A 26 -10.00 -2.65 29.40
N SER A 27 -10.56 -2.27 28.24
CA SER A 27 -9.84 -2.10 26.95
C SER A 27 -10.80 -2.15 25.75
N ALA A 28 -11.74 -1.21 25.68
CA ALA A 28 -12.33 -0.85 24.39
C ALA A 28 -11.37 0.10 23.63
N PHE A 29 -10.12 -0.32 23.44
CA PHE A 29 -9.33 0.19 22.31
C PHE A 29 -9.73 -0.63 21.08
N CYS A 30 -10.96 -0.41 20.63
CA CYS A 30 -11.26 -0.61 19.22
C CYS A 30 -10.42 0.44 18.51
N GLY A 31 -9.22 0.07 18.06
CA GLY A 31 -8.36 0.96 17.30
C GLY A 31 -9.20 1.56 16.20
N LEU A 32 -9.39 2.89 16.23
CA LEU A 32 -9.97 3.64 15.13
C LEU A 32 -9.26 3.13 13.88
N ALA A 33 -10.01 2.49 12.98
CA ALA A 33 -9.54 2.18 11.64
C ALA A 33 -9.31 3.53 10.95
N GLY A 34 -8.15 4.13 11.24
CA GLY A 34 -7.74 5.41 10.71
C GLY A 34 -7.51 5.27 9.22
N GLU A 35 -7.94 6.28 8.47
CA GLU A 35 -7.51 6.41 7.09
C GLU A 35 -5.99 6.50 7.05
N PHE A 36 -5.34 5.54 6.39
CA PHE A 36 -3.91 5.58 6.15
C PHE A 36 -3.63 6.40 4.89
N HIS A 37 -2.82 7.45 5.03
CA HIS A 37 -2.38 8.29 3.94
C HIS A 37 -0.88 8.56 4.09
N ALA A 38 -0.13 8.36 3.03
CA ALA A 38 1.29 8.69 2.93
C ALA A 38 1.56 9.50 1.67
N THR A 39 2.24 10.64 1.81
CA THR A 39 2.69 11.47 0.68
C THR A 39 4.09 11.05 0.27
N LEU A 40 4.23 10.48 -0.93
CA LEU A 40 5.52 9.99 -1.44
C LEU A 40 6.29 11.07 -2.22
N THR A 41 5.57 11.96 -2.88
CA THR A 41 6.13 13.08 -3.64
C THR A 41 5.17 14.27 -3.58
N ASP A 42 5.68 15.44 -3.21
CA ASP A 42 4.92 16.69 -3.20
C ASP A 42 5.84 17.89 -3.52
N THR A 43 5.52 18.56 -4.61
CA THR A 43 6.24 19.75 -5.09
C THR A 43 6.13 20.95 -4.16
N SER A 44 5.01 21.09 -3.44
CA SER A 44 4.75 22.27 -2.60
C SER A 44 5.55 22.25 -1.31
N THR A 45 5.77 21.06 -0.76
CA THR A 45 6.56 20.82 0.45
C THR A 45 7.98 20.35 0.14
N ASN A 46 8.36 20.29 -1.15
CA ASN A 46 9.61 19.71 -1.62
C ASN A 46 9.87 18.30 -1.06
N THR A 47 8.80 17.52 -0.91
CA THR A 47 8.86 16.15 -0.41
C THR A 47 9.16 15.20 -1.57
N TRP A 48 10.18 14.39 -1.42
CA TRP A 48 10.43 13.24 -2.28
C TRP A 48 11.04 12.11 -1.45
N VAL A 49 10.25 11.05 -1.26
CA VAL A 49 10.65 9.88 -0.48
C VAL A 49 11.39 8.91 -1.40
N GLU A 50 12.67 8.68 -1.13
CA GLU A 50 13.53 7.80 -1.94
C GLU A 50 13.03 6.34 -1.93
N ASP A 51 12.85 5.78 -0.74
CA ASP A 51 12.39 4.42 -0.52
C ASP A 51 11.20 4.42 0.44
N PHE A 52 10.15 3.67 0.10
CA PHE A 52 8.97 3.49 0.93
C PHE A 52 8.45 2.07 0.81
N SER A 53 8.04 1.48 1.93
CA SER A 53 7.39 0.18 1.94
C SER A 53 6.35 0.14 3.04
N VAL A 54 5.17 -0.35 2.72
CA VAL A 54 4.12 -0.68 3.68
C VAL A 54 3.44 -1.96 3.22
N ASP A 55 3.21 -2.86 4.16
CA ASP A 55 2.55 -4.12 3.91
C ASP A 55 1.54 -4.44 5.00
N GLY A 56 0.61 -5.32 4.66
CA GLY A 56 -0.29 -5.95 5.59
C GLY A 56 -0.21 -7.46 5.39
N GLY A 57 0.19 -8.17 6.44
CA GLY A 57 0.20 -9.63 6.44
C GLY A 57 -1.19 -10.23 6.26
N ALA A 58 -1.23 -11.49 5.84
CA ALA A 58 -2.46 -12.27 5.82
C ALA A 58 -2.95 -12.48 7.27
N GLY A 59 -4.12 -11.95 7.59
CA GLY A 59 -4.77 -12.13 8.89
C GLY A 59 -5.26 -13.56 9.07
N LYS A 60 -5.62 -13.91 10.31
CA LYS A 60 -6.19 -15.23 10.65
C LYS A 60 -7.58 -15.48 10.04
N ASP A 61 -8.26 -14.42 9.59
CA ASP A 61 -9.65 -14.44 9.13
C ASP A 61 -9.80 -14.28 7.60
N GLY A 62 -8.80 -14.71 6.83
CA GLY A 62 -8.88 -14.72 5.36
C GLY A 62 -8.53 -13.39 4.69
N ASP A 63 -7.85 -12.47 5.39
CA ASP A 63 -7.27 -11.31 4.72
C ASP A 63 -6.14 -11.73 3.80
N VAL A 64 -6.15 -11.13 2.61
CA VAL A 64 -5.12 -11.34 1.62
C VAL A 64 -3.95 -10.42 1.93
N ALA A 65 -2.74 -10.98 1.92
CA ALA A 65 -1.52 -10.19 2.08
C ALA A 65 -1.42 -9.12 0.99
N TRP A 66 -1.02 -7.92 1.38
CA TRP A 66 -0.88 -6.78 0.47
C TRP A 66 0.38 -5.97 0.75
N SER A 67 0.83 -5.23 -0.25
CA SER A 67 2.00 -4.36 -0.14
C SER A 67 1.94 -3.18 -1.11
N VAL A 68 2.51 -2.05 -0.69
CA VAL A 68 2.84 -0.90 -1.54
C VAL A 68 4.32 -0.59 -1.34
N ARG A 69 5.09 -0.49 -2.42
CA ARG A 69 6.52 -0.16 -2.39
C ARG A 69 6.83 0.96 -3.36
N LYS A 70 7.68 1.91 -2.95
CA LYS A 70 8.33 2.88 -3.83
C LYS A 70 9.84 2.72 -3.71
N TYR A 71 10.53 2.80 -4.84
CA TYR A 71 11.98 2.87 -4.89
C TYR A 71 12.43 3.61 -6.15
N THR A 72 13.64 4.16 -6.11
CA THR A 72 14.27 4.83 -7.25
C THR A 72 15.26 3.91 -7.93
N LEU A 73 15.08 3.70 -9.24
CA LEU A 73 16.03 2.92 -10.03
C LEU A 73 17.38 3.62 -10.11
N ARG A 74 18.46 2.83 -10.01
CA ARG A 74 19.84 3.30 -10.08
C ARG A 74 20.59 2.64 -11.23
N GLY A 75 21.52 3.38 -11.83
CA GLY A 75 22.38 2.89 -12.91
C GLY A 75 21.75 2.92 -14.30
N GLY A 76 22.61 3.03 -15.32
CA GLY A 76 22.20 3.03 -16.73
C GLY A 76 21.25 4.18 -17.11
N LYS A 77 20.46 3.97 -18.18
CA LYS A 77 19.50 4.96 -18.71
C LYS A 77 18.25 5.16 -17.84
N GLN A 78 18.05 4.29 -16.87
CA GLN A 78 16.89 4.30 -15.96
C GLN A 78 17.21 5.00 -14.62
N ALA A 79 18.45 5.44 -14.40
CA ALA A 79 18.83 6.10 -13.17
C ALA A 79 17.92 7.32 -12.88
N GLY A 80 17.36 7.37 -11.67
CA GLY A 80 16.46 8.44 -11.24
C GLY A 80 14.97 8.20 -11.59
N VAL A 81 14.62 7.04 -12.12
CA VAL A 81 13.22 6.67 -12.38
C VAL A 81 12.60 6.09 -11.11
N ASP A 82 11.60 6.78 -10.55
CA ASP A 82 10.77 6.25 -9.46
C ASP A 82 9.83 5.16 -9.97
N VAL A 83 9.72 4.08 -9.21
CA VAL A 83 8.78 2.98 -9.41
C VAL A 83 7.93 2.85 -8.16
N VAL A 84 6.61 2.68 -8.34
CA VAL A 84 5.65 2.35 -7.29
C VAL A 84 4.96 1.04 -7.64
N GLU A 85 5.19 0.01 -6.84
CA GLU A 85 4.54 -1.29 -6.96
C GLU A 85 3.39 -1.40 -5.95
N VAL A 86 2.24 -1.85 -6.42
CA VAL A 86 1.07 -2.11 -5.58
C VAL A 86 0.64 -3.56 -5.79
N ASN A 87 0.42 -4.27 -4.68
CA ASN A 87 -0.05 -5.64 -4.68
C ASN A 87 -1.14 -5.80 -3.61
N ASN A 88 -2.34 -6.25 -4.00
CA ASN A 88 -3.39 -6.61 -3.04
C ASN A 88 -3.66 -8.12 -2.95
N GLY A 89 -2.73 -8.90 -3.53
CA GLY A 89 -2.77 -10.35 -3.64
C GLY A 89 -3.60 -10.90 -4.79
N LYS A 90 -4.51 -10.12 -5.39
CA LYS A 90 -5.21 -10.49 -6.64
C LYS A 90 -4.70 -9.71 -7.84
N LEU A 91 -4.51 -8.41 -7.63
CA LEU A 91 -4.01 -7.44 -8.59
C LEU A 91 -2.64 -6.96 -8.15
N ARG A 92 -1.68 -7.03 -9.07
CA ARG A 92 -0.36 -6.42 -8.93
C ARG A 92 -0.14 -5.46 -10.08
N PHE A 93 0.27 -4.24 -9.81
CA PHE A 93 0.55 -3.28 -10.87
C PHE A 93 1.67 -2.34 -10.47
N THR A 94 2.34 -1.83 -11.49
CA THR A 94 3.51 -0.97 -11.36
C THR A 94 3.22 0.37 -12.00
N VAL A 95 3.42 1.44 -11.24
CA VAL A 95 3.27 2.83 -11.68
C VAL A 95 4.64 3.49 -11.71
N VAL A 96 4.88 4.35 -12.70
CA VAL A 96 6.15 5.08 -12.85
C VAL A 96 5.88 6.59 -12.75
N PRO A 97 5.95 7.20 -11.55
CA PRO A 97 5.63 8.60 -11.35
C PRO A 97 6.45 9.57 -12.22
N THR A 98 7.73 9.27 -12.39
CA THR A 98 8.67 10.07 -13.23
C THR A 98 8.38 10.00 -14.72
N ARG A 99 7.47 9.11 -15.14
CA ARG A 99 6.98 8.98 -16.51
C ARG A 99 5.48 9.31 -16.58
N GLY A 100 5.05 10.38 -15.92
CA GLY A 100 3.67 10.87 -16.01
C GLY A 100 2.63 9.94 -15.35
N MET A 101 3.03 9.20 -14.31
CA MET A 101 2.17 8.22 -13.63
C MET A 101 1.73 7.05 -14.53
N ASN A 102 2.54 6.70 -15.52
CA ASN A 102 2.25 5.56 -16.40
C ASN A 102 2.13 4.25 -15.61
N VAL A 103 1.11 3.46 -15.93
CA VAL A 103 1.05 2.05 -15.53
C VAL A 103 1.97 1.28 -16.49
N HIS A 104 3.09 0.76 -15.96
CA HIS A 104 4.06 0.03 -16.75
C HIS A 104 3.58 -1.38 -17.07
N GLU A 105 3.11 -2.11 -16.04
CA GLU A 105 2.54 -3.43 -16.18
C GLU A 105 1.52 -3.72 -15.07
N LEU A 106 0.65 -4.68 -15.33
CA LEU A 106 -0.40 -5.13 -14.43
C LEU A 106 -0.61 -6.64 -14.59
N HIS A 107 -0.78 -7.32 -13.47
CA HIS A 107 -1.06 -8.75 -13.37
C HIS A 107 -2.32 -8.96 -12.53
N CYS A 108 -3.29 -9.74 -13.04
CA CYS A 108 -4.49 -10.14 -12.34
C CYS A 108 -4.75 -11.63 -12.56
N GLY A 109 -4.40 -12.46 -11.57
CA GLY A 109 -4.31 -13.91 -11.79
C GLY A 109 -3.36 -14.24 -12.94
N ASP A 110 -3.85 -14.97 -13.93
CA ASP A 110 -3.07 -15.39 -15.11
C ASP A 110 -3.02 -14.34 -16.23
N ILE A 111 -3.71 -13.20 -16.07
CA ILE A 111 -3.75 -12.13 -17.07
C ILE A 111 -2.64 -11.13 -16.80
N ARG A 112 -1.82 -10.86 -17.83
CA ARG A 112 -0.83 -9.78 -17.86
C ARG A 112 -1.26 -8.70 -18.86
N LEU A 113 -1.29 -7.45 -18.41
CA LEU A 113 -1.48 -6.26 -19.25
C LEU A 113 -0.21 -5.42 -19.17
N GLY A 114 0.41 -5.16 -20.32
CA GLY A 114 1.65 -4.42 -20.43
C GLY A 114 2.14 -4.48 -21.88
N TRP A 115 3.10 -3.62 -22.20
CA TRP A 115 3.72 -3.55 -23.53
C TRP A 115 5.24 -3.68 -23.41
#